data_AF-A0A838V9F5-F1
#
_entry.id   AF-A0A838V9F5-F1
#
_cell.length_a   1.000
_cell.length_b   1.000
_cell.length_c   1.000
_cell.angle_alpha   90.00
_cell.angle_beta   90.00
_cell.angle_gamma   90.00
#
_symmetry.space_group_name_H-M   'P 1'
#
loop_
_entity.id
_entity.type
_entity.pdbx_description
1 polymer ?
#
loop_
_entity_poly.entity_id
_entity_poly.type
_entity_poly.pdbx_seq_one_letter_code
_entity_poly.pdbx_strand_id
1 'polypeptide(L)'
;ADGRAVVIDYKLSGAVTPREKFEEQAKLQLPLYLLAVAESWGAAPVGGLYHPLRATSTRRPRGVVAASAADELAGYGLYGRDVVEDDAFEETLEDARRRGGEIVARMRAGEIRRDPGPRRGLRGHDVCPPWCTFAPICRRDRAPQYEEDEEVEER
;
A
#
# COMPACT_ATOMS: atom_id res chain seq x y z
N ALA A 1 -4.23 -24.82 -10.25
CA ALA A 1 -4.43 -24.07 -11.50
C ALA A 1 -3.08 -23.47 -11.79
N ASP A 2 -2.43 -23.94 -12.83
CA ASP A 2 -0.97 -23.93 -12.87
C ASP A 2 -0.58 -22.79 -13.81
N GLY A 3 -0.54 -21.58 -13.28
CA GLY A 3 -0.34 -20.36 -14.06
C GLY A 3 0.16 -19.21 -13.22
N ARG A 4 0.82 -18.24 -13.87
CA ARG A 4 1.22 -16.98 -13.26
C ARG A 4 0.12 -15.94 -13.40
N ALA A 5 0.02 -15.03 -12.45
CA ALA A 5 -1.03 -14.01 -12.43
C ALA A 5 -0.48 -12.60 -12.17
N VAL A 6 -1.07 -11.65 -12.88
CA VAL A 6 -0.85 -10.21 -12.70
C VAL A 6 -2.16 -9.56 -12.34
N VAL A 7 -2.12 -8.65 -11.37
CA VAL A 7 -3.25 -7.82 -10.98
C VAL A 7 -3.11 -6.43 -11.60
N ILE A 8 -4.13 -5.97 -12.30
CA ILE A 8 -4.18 -4.62 -12.86
C ILE A 8 -5.37 -3.88 -12.25
N ASP A 9 -5.09 -2.78 -11.55
CA ASP A 9 -6.09 -1.91 -10.95
C ASP A 9 -6.14 -0.57 -11.69
N TYR A 10 -7.25 -0.32 -12.37
CA TYR A 10 -7.46 0.90 -13.13
C TYR A 10 -7.87 2.05 -12.23
N LYS A 11 -7.03 3.10 -12.18
CA LYS A 11 -7.30 4.31 -11.39
C LYS A 11 -7.77 5.45 -12.28
N LEU A 12 -8.81 6.15 -11.83
CA LEU A 12 -9.26 7.40 -12.47
C LEU A 12 -8.32 8.58 -12.23
N SER A 13 -7.21 8.42 -11.51
CA SER A 13 -6.23 9.48 -11.31
C SER A 13 -5.30 9.63 -12.52
N GLY A 14 -4.72 10.83 -12.68
CA GLY A 14 -3.70 11.11 -13.69
C GLY A 14 -2.30 10.61 -13.31
N ALA A 15 -2.10 10.26 -12.04
CA ALA A 15 -0.87 9.68 -11.51
C ALA A 15 -1.22 8.53 -10.55
N VAL A 16 -0.33 7.56 -10.45
CA VAL A 16 -0.49 6.35 -9.63
C VAL A 16 0.75 6.11 -8.78
N THR A 17 0.55 5.44 -7.63
CA THR A 17 1.58 5.30 -6.61
C THR A 17 2.69 4.34 -7.07
N PRO A 18 3.98 4.74 -6.98
CA PRO A 18 5.12 3.87 -7.23
C PRO A 18 5.38 2.88 -6.07
N ARG A 19 6.07 1.76 -6.31
CA ARG A 19 6.42 0.79 -5.24
C ARG A 19 7.18 1.42 -4.09
N GLU A 20 8.13 2.31 -4.39
CA GLU A 20 8.94 3.04 -3.40
C GLU A 20 8.10 3.86 -2.38
N LYS A 21 6.81 4.09 -2.67
CA LYS A 21 5.87 4.81 -1.80
C LYS A 21 4.84 3.90 -1.14
N PHE A 22 4.88 2.58 -1.35
CA PHE A 22 3.86 1.67 -0.82
C PHE A 22 3.87 1.66 0.71
N GLU A 23 5.04 1.51 1.31
CA GLU A 23 5.20 1.54 2.76
C GLU A 23 4.75 2.90 3.30
N GLU A 24 5.38 3.97 2.81
CA GLU A 24 5.15 5.37 3.21
C GLU A 24 3.67 5.78 3.16
N GLN A 25 2.94 5.34 2.14
CA GLN A 25 1.53 5.67 1.91
C GLN A 25 0.55 4.57 2.35
N ALA A 26 1.02 3.60 3.14
CA ALA A 26 0.18 2.54 3.66
C ALA A 26 -0.58 1.72 2.59
N LYS A 27 0.00 1.52 1.41
CA LYS A 27 -0.68 0.85 0.29
C LYS A 27 -0.65 -0.67 0.47
N LEU A 28 -1.79 -1.23 0.84
CA LEU A 28 -2.00 -2.68 0.91
C LEU A 28 -2.79 -3.25 -0.28
N GLN A 29 -3.41 -2.41 -1.10
CA GLN A 29 -4.39 -2.86 -2.10
C GLN A 29 -3.82 -3.89 -3.10
N LEU A 30 -2.74 -3.56 -3.82
CA LEU A 30 -2.15 -4.49 -4.81
C LEU A 30 -1.56 -5.75 -4.16
N PRO A 31 -0.73 -5.67 -3.10
CA PRO A 31 -0.24 -6.89 -2.43
C PRO A 31 -1.36 -7.80 -1.90
N LEU A 32 -2.42 -7.24 -1.30
CA LEU A 32 -3.55 -8.04 -0.84
C LEU A 32 -4.33 -8.70 -1.99
N TYR A 33 -4.45 -8.03 -3.14
CA TYR A 33 -5.06 -8.65 -4.32
C TYR A 33 -4.21 -9.79 -4.87
N LEU A 34 -2.88 -9.65 -4.87
CA LEU A 34 -1.96 -10.71 -5.30
C LEU A 34 -2.04 -11.93 -4.40
N LEU A 35 -2.06 -11.72 -3.07
CA LEU A 35 -2.30 -12.77 -2.09
C LEU A 35 -3.67 -13.46 -2.33
N ALA A 36 -4.72 -12.67 -2.58
CA ALA A 36 -6.04 -13.21 -2.85
C ALA A 36 -6.08 -14.06 -4.13
N VAL A 37 -5.33 -13.69 -5.17
CA VAL A 37 -5.20 -14.49 -6.39
C VAL A 37 -4.49 -15.82 -6.11
N ALA A 38 -3.41 -15.80 -5.35
CA ALA A 38 -2.71 -17.01 -4.94
C ALA A 38 -3.63 -17.96 -4.16
N GLU A 39 -4.37 -17.44 -3.18
CA GLU A 39 -5.25 -18.24 -2.32
C GLU A 39 -6.53 -18.71 -3.03
N SER A 40 -7.16 -17.84 -3.82
CA SER A 40 -8.49 -18.10 -4.38
C SER A 40 -8.42 -18.81 -5.73
N TRP A 41 -7.38 -18.55 -6.52
CA TRP A 41 -7.24 -19.10 -7.88
C TRP A 41 -6.08 -20.08 -7.99
N GLY A 42 -5.21 -20.21 -6.98
CA GLY A 42 -4.06 -21.11 -7.00
C GLY A 42 -2.98 -20.71 -8.01
N ALA A 43 -3.00 -19.47 -8.48
CA ALA A 43 -2.06 -18.95 -9.47
C ALA A 43 -0.89 -18.21 -8.80
N ALA A 44 0.32 -18.37 -9.32
CA ALA A 44 1.52 -17.72 -8.78
C ALA A 44 1.50 -16.20 -9.09
N PRO A 45 1.42 -15.33 -8.08
CA PRO A 45 1.41 -13.89 -8.31
C PRO A 45 2.78 -13.43 -8.79
N VAL A 46 2.82 -12.59 -9.83
CA VAL A 46 4.09 -12.07 -10.38
C VAL A 46 4.12 -10.56 -10.60
N GLY A 47 3.00 -9.87 -10.40
CA GLY A 47 3.00 -8.42 -10.50
C GLY A 47 1.66 -7.77 -10.17
N GLY A 48 1.71 -6.61 -9.55
CA GLY A 48 0.55 -5.75 -9.30
C GLY A 48 0.80 -4.36 -9.88
N LEU A 49 -0.12 -3.87 -10.70
CA LEU A 49 0.01 -2.62 -11.45
C LEU A 49 -1.21 -1.72 -11.26
N TYR A 50 -0.99 -0.46 -10.91
CA TYR A 50 -1.97 0.60 -11.04
C TYR A 50 -1.87 1.21 -12.44
N HIS A 51 -2.98 1.29 -13.16
CA HIS A 51 -3.04 1.88 -14.49
C HIS A 51 -3.79 3.23 -14.47
N PRO A 52 -3.14 4.37 -14.78
CA PRO A 52 -3.78 5.69 -14.72
C PRO A 52 -4.62 5.98 -15.96
N LEU A 53 -5.95 6.00 -15.81
CA LEU A 53 -6.89 6.24 -16.92
C LEU A 53 -6.96 7.71 -17.36
N ARG A 54 -6.64 8.66 -16.47
CA ARG A 54 -6.71 10.10 -16.75
C ARG A 54 -5.34 10.74 -16.98
N ALA A 55 -4.29 9.96 -17.20
CA ALA A 55 -2.98 10.54 -17.47
C ALA A 55 -2.95 11.23 -18.84
N THR A 56 -2.43 12.46 -18.86
CA THR A 56 -2.31 13.30 -20.06
C THR A 56 -0.91 13.29 -20.67
N SER A 57 0.12 12.86 -19.92
CA SER A 57 1.51 12.79 -20.38
C SER A 57 2.02 11.35 -20.54
N THR A 58 1.86 10.52 -19.52
CA THR A 58 2.29 9.11 -19.54
C THR A 58 1.24 8.21 -18.92
N ARG A 59 0.73 7.26 -19.70
CA ARG A 59 -0.22 6.22 -19.24
C ARG A 59 0.48 4.96 -18.72
N ARG A 60 1.80 5.03 -18.52
CA ARG A 60 2.58 3.89 -18.03
C ARG A 60 2.10 3.52 -16.62
N PRO A 61 1.84 2.23 -16.35
CA PRO A 61 1.42 1.80 -15.03
C PRO A 61 2.56 1.93 -14.02
N ARG A 62 2.20 1.98 -12.74
CA ARG A 62 3.14 1.92 -11.61
C ARG A 62 2.76 0.79 -10.67
N GLY A 63 3.73 0.15 -10.03
CA GLY A 63 3.45 -0.93 -9.12
C GLY A 63 4.68 -1.73 -8.74
N VAL A 64 4.53 -3.04 -8.57
CA VAL A 64 5.60 -3.97 -8.23
C VAL A 64 5.50 -5.23 -9.10
N VAL A 65 6.61 -5.65 -9.69
CA VAL A 65 6.70 -6.80 -10.61
C VAL A 65 7.94 -7.63 -10.26
N ALA A 66 7.79 -8.95 -10.21
CA ALA A 66 8.89 -9.88 -10.02
C ALA A 66 9.82 -9.89 -11.24
N ALA A 67 11.13 -9.87 -11.01
CA ALA A 67 12.15 -9.82 -12.07
C ALA A 67 12.01 -11.00 -13.03
N SER A 68 11.69 -12.19 -12.52
CA SER A 68 11.47 -13.39 -13.35
C SER A 68 10.30 -13.29 -14.32
N ALA A 69 9.39 -12.33 -14.14
CA ALA A 69 8.25 -12.10 -15.03
C ALA A 69 8.33 -10.78 -15.82
N ALA A 70 9.38 -9.99 -15.65
CA ALA A 70 9.48 -8.65 -16.22
C ALA A 70 9.44 -8.65 -17.76
N ASP A 71 10.14 -9.59 -18.40
CA ASP A 71 10.21 -9.69 -19.87
C ASP A 71 8.84 -9.99 -20.49
N GLU A 72 8.04 -10.84 -19.85
CA GLU A 72 6.69 -11.18 -20.31
C GLU A 72 5.71 -10.01 -20.18
N LEU A 73 6.04 -9.06 -19.30
CA LEU A 73 5.26 -7.86 -19.03
C LEU A 73 5.84 -6.62 -19.71
N ALA A 74 6.84 -6.78 -20.60
CA ALA A 74 7.48 -5.68 -21.30
C ALA A 74 6.48 -4.81 -22.09
N GLY A 75 5.39 -5.40 -22.59
CA GLY A 75 4.30 -4.69 -23.29
C GLY A 75 3.60 -3.60 -22.46
N TYR A 76 3.72 -3.63 -21.13
CA TYR A 76 3.19 -2.60 -20.24
C TYR A 76 4.10 -1.39 -20.10
N GLY A 77 5.33 -1.44 -20.63
CA GLY A 77 6.29 -0.34 -20.49
C GLY A 77 6.68 -0.08 -19.03
N LEU A 78 7.03 -1.14 -18.30
CA LEU A 78 7.35 -1.10 -16.87
C LEU A 78 8.45 -0.07 -16.55
N TYR A 79 8.39 0.53 -15.37
CA TYR A 79 9.50 1.31 -14.84
C TYR A 79 10.49 0.35 -14.18
N GLY A 80 11.79 0.52 -14.44
CA GLY A 80 12.81 -0.34 -13.81
C GLY A 80 12.75 -0.33 -12.28
N ARG A 81 12.38 0.81 -11.67
CA ARG A 81 12.18 0.92 -10.20
C ARG A 81 10.97 0.14 -9.65
N ASP A 82 10.10 -0.32 -10.52
CA ASP A 82 8.92 -1.12 -10.16
C ASP A 82 9.16 -2.61 -10.44
N VAL A 83 10.31 -2.99 -11.02
CA VAL A 83 10.77 -4.37 -11.15
C VAL A 83 11.73 -4.65 -10.00
N VAL A 84 11.50 -5.74 -9.26
CA VAL A 84 12.29 -6.13 -8.08
C VAL A 84 12.68 -7.59 -8.17
N GLU A 85 13.78 -7.96 -7.51
CA GLU A 85 14.14 -9.37 -7.35
C GLU A 85 13.00 -10.16 -6.70
N ASP A 86 12.90 -11.43 -7.07
CA ASP A 86 11.78 -12.29 -6.66
C ASP A 86 11.64 -12.40 -5.13
N ASP A 87 12.76 -12.43 -4.39
CA ASP A 87 12.75 -12.42 -2.93
C ASP A 87 12.16 -11.12 -2.36
N ALA A 88 12.47 -9.98 -2.96
CA ALA A 88 11.92 -8.68 -2.53
C ALA A 88 10.45 -8.52 -2.93
N PHE A 89 10.02 -9.18 -4.01
CA PHE A 89 8.62 -9.29 -4.36
C PHE A 89 7.86 -10.10 -3.31
N GLU A 90 8.39 -11.25 -2.90
CA GLU A 90 7.78 -12.09 -1.86
C GLU A 90 7.75 -11.38 -0.50
N GLU A 91 8.84 -10.70 -0.11
CA GLU A 91 8.88 -9.88 1.11
C GLU A 91 7.76 -8.82 1.11
N THR A 92 7.47 -8.22 -0.04
CA THR A 92 6.36 -7.25 -0.19
C THR A 92 4.99 -7.90 0.09
N LEU A 93 4.80 -9.16 -0.29
CA LEU A 93 3.57 -9.91 -0.03
C LEU A 93 3.47 -10.35 1.43
N GLU A 94 4.57 -10.85 2.00
CA GLU A 94 4.66 -11.23 3.41
C GLU A 94 4.38 -10.04 4.34
N ASP A 95 4.98 -8.88 4.06
CA ASP A 95 4.74 -7.66 4.82
C ASP A 95 3.29 -7.19 4.74
N ALA A 96 2.68 -7.29 3.56
CA ALA A 96 1.28 -6.96 3.40
C ALA A 96 0.36 -7.91 4.17
N ARG A 97 0.67 -9.22 4.16
CA ARG A 97 -0.05 -10.24 4.95
C ARG A 97 0.06 -9.93 6.44
N ARG A 98 1.29 -9.71 6.92
CA ARG A 98 1.57 -9.40 8.33
C ARG A 98 0.82 -8.14 8.77
N ARG A 99 0.98 -7.04 8.04
CA ARG A 99 0.35 -5.76 8.36
C ARG A 99 -1.18 -5.82 8.25
N GLY A 100 -1.72 -6.51 7.25
CA GLY A 100 -3.15 -6.76 7.14
C GLY A 100 -3.69 -7.55 8.34
N GLY A 101 -2.97 -8.60 8.75
CA GLY A 101 -3.28 -9.39 9.94
C GLY A 101 -3.26 -8.57 11.23
N GLU A 102 -2.23 -7.74 11.44
CA GLU A 102 -2.14 -6.82 12.58
C GLU A 102 -3.32 -5.86 12.65
N ILE A 103 -3.71 -5.26 11.51
CA ILE A 103 -4.88 -4.37 11.43
C ILE A 103 -6.16 -5.12 11.82
N VAL A 104 -6.39 -6.32 11.28
CA VAL A 104 -7.57 -7.13 11.59
C VAL A 104 -7.59 -7.58 13.05
N ALA A 105 -6.44 -7.95 13.62
CA ALA A 105 -6.33 -8.33 15.02
C ALA A 105 -6.76 -7.19 15.95
N ARG A 106 -6.31 -5.96 15.69
CA ARG A 106 -6.73 -4.75 16.43
C ARG A 106 -8.22 -4.49 16.31
N MET A 107 -8.78 -4.63 15.10
CA MET A 107 -10.23 -4.51 14.87
C MET A 107 -11.02 -5.53 15.71
N ARG A 108 -10.59 -6.79 15.73
CA ARG A 108 -11.23 -7.86 16.52
C ARG A 108 -11.10 -7.67 18.03
N ALA A 109 -10.01 -7.04 18.48
CA ALA A 109 -9.83 -6.67 19.88
C ALA A 109 -10.69 -5.45 20.31
N GLY A 110 -11.44 -4.84 19.38
CA GLY A 110 -12.24 -3.65 19.68
C GLY A 110 -11.39 -2.38 19.85
N GLU A 111 -10.17 -2.35 19.31
CA GLU A 111 -9.29 -1.19 19.43
C GLU A 111 -9.76 -0.04 18.53
N ILE A 112 -10.64 0.82 19.06
CA ILE A 112 -11.16 2.00 18.37
C ILE A 112 -10.46 3.24 18.93
N ARG A 113 -9.34 3.62 18.32
CA ARG A 113 -8.58 4.82 18.68
C ARG A 113 -8.79 5.95 17.67
N ARG A 114 -8.61 7.20 18.13
CA ARG A 114 -8.54 8.40 17.27
C ARG A 114 -7.14 8.54 16.67
N ASP A 115 -6.69 7.48 16.01
CA ASP A 115 -5.32 7.28 15.54
C ASP A 115 -5.30 7.38 14.00
N PRO A 116 -5.23 8.59 13.41
CA PRO A 116 -4.77 8.66 12.04
C PRO A 116 -3.31 8.12 11.93
N GLY A 117 -2.59 7.93 13.05
CA GLY A 117 -1.58 8.81 13.61
C GLY A 117 -0.18 8.55 13.06
N PRO A 118 0.87 9.18 13.64
CA PRO A 118 2.24 8.94 13.22
C PRO A 118 2.59 7.48 13.47
N ARG A 119 3.01 6.78 12.42
CA ARG A 119 3.63 5.46 12.56
C ARG A 119 4.99 5.57 11.92
N ARG A 120 6.00 4.99 12.58
CA ARG A 120 7.34 4.88 12.01
C ARG A 120 7.24 4.31 10.59
N GLY A 121 7.82 5.03 9.61
CA GLY A 121 7.77 4.66 8.19
C GLY A 121 6.58 5.19 7.40
N LEU A 122 5.51 5.73 8.02
CA LEU A 122 4.37 6.32 7.32
C LEU A 122 4.48 7.85 7.26
N ARG A 123 4.18 8.46 6.10
CA ARG A 123 4.14 9.92 5.95
C ARG A 123 2.70 10.42 5.79
N GLY A 124 2.35 11.48 6.52
CA GLY A 124 1.06 12.16 6.39
C GLY A 124 -0.11 11.39 7.00
N HIS A 125 0.20 10.37 7.81
CA HIS A 125 -0.77 9.62 8.60
C HIS A 125 -0.97 10.25 9.99
N ASP A 126 -0.12 11.17 10.44
CA ASP A 126 -0.30 11.98 11.65
C ASP A 126 -1.43 13.03 11.56
N VAL A 127 -2.00 13.24 10.37
CA VAL A 127 -3.02 14.25 10.07
C VAL A 127 -4.37 13.60 9.78
N CYS A 128 -5.46 14.18 10.29
CA CYS A 128 -6.80 13.73 9.94
C CYS A 128 -7.05 14.01 8.45
N PRO A 129 -7.38 13.00 7.63
CA PRO A 129 -7.49 13.24 6.20
C PRO A 129 -8.63 14.21 5.87
N PRO A 130 -8.44 15.14 4.91
CA PRO A 130 -9.42 16.18 4.62
C PRO A 130 -10.76 15.62 4.12
N TRP A 131 -10.74 14.41 3.53
CA TRP A 131 -11.91 13.68 3.06
C TRP A 131 -12.66 12.92 4.17
N CYS A 132 -12.16 12.91 5.42
CA CYS A 132 -12.84 12.24 6.53
C CYS A 132 -14.11 12.99 6.97
N THR A 133 -15.27 12.35 6.77
CA THR A 133 -16.58 12.87 7.17
C THR A 133 -16.92 12.59 8.63
N PHE A 134 -16.16 11.72 9.30
CA PHE A 134 -16.36 11.37 10.71
C PHE A 134 -15.72 12.35 11.70
N ALA A 135 -15.03 13.40 11.23
CA ALA A 135 -14.37 14.37 12.12
C ALA A 135 -15.31 14.96 13.20
N PRO A 136 -16.58 15.31 12.92
CA PRO A 136 -17.51 15.81 13.95
C PRO A 136 -17.82 14.79 15.06
N ILE A 137 -17.75 13.50 14.74
CA ILE A 137 -17.94 12.39 15.70
C ILE A 137 -16.65 12.12 16.47
N CYS A 138 -15.52 12.13 15.76
CA CYS A 138 -14.20 11.88 16.32
C CYS A 138 -13.78 12.96 17.33
N ARG A 139 -14.20 14.22 17.13
CA ARG A 139 -13.85 15.40 17.96
C ARG A 139 -12.34 15.61 18.15
N ARG A 140 -11.52 15.04 17.28
CA ARG A 140 -10.06 15.27 17.22
C ARG A 140 -9.79 16.54 16.40
N ASP A 141 -8.79 17.31 16.81
CA ASP A 141 -8.24 18.36 15.94
C ASP A 141 -7.72 17.72 14.63
N ARG A 142 -7.93 18.42 13.53
CA ARG A 142 -7.43 17.98 12.22
C ARG A 142 -5.94 18.27 12.03
N ALA A 143 -5.36 19.16 12.84
CA ALA A 143 -3.94 19.45 12.84
C ALA A 143 -3.09 18.19 13.12
N PRO A 144 -1.80 18.19 12.69
CA PRO A 144 -0.83 17.18 13.10
C PRO A 144 -0.79 17.05 14.63
N GLN A 145 -0.60 15.84 15.14
CA GLN A 145 -0.29 15.65 16.55
C GLN A 145 1.22 15.58 16.66
N TYR A 146 1.83 16.56 17.32
CA TYR A 146 3.20 16.42 17.77
C TYR A 146 3.18 15.44 18.95
N GLU A 147 4.08 14.45 18.95
CA GLU A 147 4.43 13.80 20.22
C GLU A 147 5.04 14.92 21.06
N GLU A 148 4.37 15.33 22.15
CA GLU A 148 5.06 16.07 23.19
C GLU A 148 6.12 15.09 23.69
N ASP A 149 7.39 15.38 23.43
CA ASP A 149 8.49 14.71 24.11
C ASP A 149 8.22 14.92 25.60
N GLU A 150 7.68 13.90 26.28
CA GLU A 150 7.66 13.86 27.74
C GLU A 150 9.13 13.76 28.17
N GLU A 151 9.83 14.90 28.18
CA GLU A 151 11.02 15.08 28.98
C GLU A 151 10.59 14.77 30.42
N VAL A 152 10.94 13.58 30.86
CA VAL A 152 10.91 13.20 32.26
C VAL A 152 11.82 14.18 32.99
N GLU A 153 11.25 15.27 33.51
CA GLU A 153 11.93 16.10 34.52
C GLU A 153 12.11 15.22 35.76
N GLU A 154 13.24 14.53 35.86
CA GLU A 154 13.77 14.09 37.14
C GLU A 154 14.07 15.36 37.96
N ARG A 155 13.21 15.65 38.94
CA ARG A 155 13.53 16.62 39.99
C ARG A 155 12.93 16.27 41.34
#